data_AF-A0AAU5AU11-F1
#
_entry.id   AF-A0AAU5AU11-F1
#
_cell.length_a   1.000
_cell.length_b   1.000
_cell.length_c   1.000
_cell.angle_alpha   90.00
_cell.angle_beta   90.00
_cell.angle_gamma   90.00
#
_symmetry.space_group_name_H-M   'P 1'
#
loop_
_entity.id
_entity.type
_entity.pdbx_description
1 polymer ?
#
loop_
_entity_poly.entity_id
_entity_poly.type
_entity_poly.pdbx_seq_one_letter_code
_entity_poly.pdbx_strand_id
1 'polypeptide(L)'
;MSKSEIRRLDREIGKTQKKLEAVQRGEWWPLTARERLAMTRALASGAGSIHRGRSTSGAESRMESIDSSITGRLNAELIALHTAKQQLITEAARAKAARKASGWW
;
A
#
# COMPACT_ATOMS: atom_id res chain seq x y z
N MET A 1 -0.12 -2.08 -27.13
CA MET A 1 0.65 -1.61 -25.97
C MET A 1 -0.15 -1.71 -24.66
N SER A 2 -1.38 -1.20 -24.58
CA SER A 2 -2.17 -1.17 -23.32
C SER A 2 -2.32 -2.49 -22.55
N LYS A 3 -2.44 -3.65 -23.23
CA LYS A 3 -2.55 -4.95 -22.53
C LYS A 3 -1.32 -5.28 -21.66
N SER A 4 -0.13 -4.87 -22.06
CA SER A 4 1.11 -5.14 -21.30
C SER A 4 1.20 -4.28 -20.04
N GLU A 5 0.79 -3.01 -20.13
CA GLU A 5 0.76 -2.07 -19.02
C GLU A 5 -0.32 -2.43 -18.00
N ILE A 6 -1.51 -2.85 -18.45
CA ILE A 6 -2.56 -3.35 -17.56
C ILE A 6 -2.07 -4.57 -16.77
N ARG A 7 -1.39 -5.53 -17.42
CA ARG A 7 -0.81 -6.70 -16.73
C ARG A 7 0.28 -6.31 -15.74
N ARG A 8 1.06 -5.27 -16.03
CA ARG A 8 2.07 -4.74 -15.10
C ARG A 8 1.38 -4.14 -13.87
N LEU A 9 0.36 -3.30 -14.07
CA LEU A 9 -0.42 -2.71 -12.97
C LEU A 9 -1.11 -3.78 -12.14
N ASP A 10 -1.67 -4.84 -12.74
CA ASP A 10 -2.27 -5.96 -12.01
C ASP A 10 -1.25 -6.66 -11.10
N ARG A 11 0.00 -6.83 -11.57
CA ARG A 11 1.07 -7.39 -10.74
C ARG A 11 1.46 -6.46 -9.60
N GLU A 12 1.51 -5.15 -9.85
CA GLU A 12 1.81 -4.15 -8.83
C GLU A 12 0.70 -4.07 -7.77
N ILE A 13 -0.57 -4.07 -8.19
CA ILE A 13 -1.74 -4.17 -7.30
C ILE A 13 -1.64 -5.42 -6.42
N GLY A 14 -1.41 -6.59 -7.02
CA GLY A 14 -1.27 -7.84 -6.26
C GLY A 14 -0.09 -7.82 -5.28
N LYS A 15 1.02 -7.16 -5.62
CA LYS A 15 2.16 -6.98 -4.70
C LYS A 15 1.78 -6.07 -3.54
N THR A 16 1.11 -4.95 -3.79
CA THR A 16 0.72 -4.00 -2.73
C THR A 16 -0.36 -4.56 -1.83
N GLN A 17 -1.30 -5.36 -2.36
CA GLN A 17 -2.26 -6.12 -1.56
C GLN A 17 -1.56 -7.10 -0.61
N LYS A 18 -0.59 -7.89 -1.10
CA LYS A 18 0.20 -8.79 -0.24
C LYS A 18 0.97 -8.05 0.84
N LYS A 19 1.49 -6.85 0.55
CA LYS A 19 2.12 -6.00 1.57
C LYS A 19 1.11 -5.56 2.62
N LEU A 20 -0.08 -5.14 2.22
CA LEU A 20 -1.16 -4.73 3.13
C LEU A 20 -1.58 -5.89 4.05
N GLU A 21 -1.82 -7.07 3.50
CA GLU A 21 -2.14 -8.27 4.26
C GLU A 21 -1.02 -8.63 5.24
N ALA A 22 0.23 -8.53 4.82
CA ALA A 22 1.38 -8.77 5.67
C ALA A 22 1.43 -7.79 6.86
N VAL A 23 1.21 -6.49 6.62
CA VAL A 23 1.12 -5.49 7.71
C VAL A 23 -0.01 -5.84 8.67
N GLN A 24 -1.19 -6.21 8.17
CA GLN A 24 -2.34 -6.61 9.00
C GLN A 24 -2.06 -7.88 9.83
N ARG A 25 -1.19 -8.77 9.36
CA ARG A 25 -0.70 -9.93 10.13
C ARG A 25 0.43 -9.59 11.11
N GLY A 26 0.84 -8.33 11.19
CA GLY A 26 1.96 -7.88 12.03
C GLY A 26 3.33 -8.16 11.44
N GLU A 27 3.43 -8.49 10.15
CA GLU A 27 4.71 -8.74 9.49
C GLU A 27 5.43 -7.44 9.13
N TRP A 28 6.75 -7.40 9.33
CA TRP A 28 7.54 -6.17 9.17
C TRP A 28 8.28 -6.05 7.83
N TRP A 29 8.30 -7.09 7.01
CA TRP A 29 8.97 -7.04 5.70
C TRP A 29 8.41 -5.99 4.71
N PRO A 30 7.11 -5.62 4.69
CA PRO A 30 6.60 -4.62 3.75
C PRO A 30 6.91 -3.17 4.16
N LEU A 31 7.45 -2.97 5.37
CA LEU A 31 7.78 -1.65 5.91
C LEU A 31 9.04 -1.09 5.25
N THR A 32 9.01 0.22 4.99
CA THR A 32 10.18 1.01 4.61
C THR A 32 11.18 1.13 5.77
N ALA A 33 12.43 1.51 5.47
CA ALA A 33 13.46 1.66 6.49
C ALA A 33 13.05 2.65 7.60
N ARG A 34 12.36 3.74 7.24
CA ARG A 34 11.90 4.75 8.19
C ARG A 34 10.77 4.23 9.09
N GLU A 35 9.83 3.47 8.53
CA GLU A 35 8.75 2.83 9.30
C GLU A 35 9.28 1.75 10.24
N ARG A 36 10.22 0.92 9.77
CA ARG A 36 10.89 -0.07 10.62
C ARG A 36 11.62 0.60 11.78
N LEU A 37 12.40 1.65 11.50
CA LEU A 37 13.10 2.40 12.54
C LEU A 37 12.14 2.99 13.58
N ALA A 38 10.98 3.50 13.13
CA ALA A 38 9.95 4.00 14.04
C ALA A 38 9.37 2.88 14.92
N MET A 39 9.02 1.73 14.34
CA MET A 39 8.54 0.56 15.09
C MET A 39 9.58 0.04 16.08
N THR A 40 10.84 -0.11 15.66
CA THR A 40 11.93 -0.56 16.54
C THR A 40 12.16 0.41 17.70
N ARG A 41 12.08 1.72 17.47
CA ARG A 41 12.20 2.73 18.54
C ARG A 41 11.03 2.67 19.52
N ALA A 42 9.80 2.50 19.02
CA ALA A 42 8.64 2.35 19.88
C ALA A 42 8.76 1.08 20.75
N LEU A 43 9.16 -0.04 20.16
CA LEU A 43 9.39 -1.30 20.87
C LEU A 43 10.50 -1.15 21.93
N ALA A 44 11.64 -0.55 21.57
CA ALA A 44 12.73 -0.30 22.51
C ALA A 44 12.28 0.61 23.68
N SER A 45 11.42 1.60 23.41
CA SER A 45 10.86 2.45 24.47
C SER A 45 9.94 1.67 25.42
N GLY A 46 9.16 0.72 24.90
CA GLY A 46 8.34 -0.19 25.70
C GLY A 46 9.18 -1.11 26.58
N ALA A 47 10.23 -1.73 26.02
CA ALA A 47 11.18 -2.55 26.78
C ALA A 47 11.86 -1.75 27.92
N GLY A 48 12.23 -0.49 27.64
CA GLY A 48 12.76 0.43 28.65
C GLY A 48 11.76 0.75 29.76
N SER A 49 10.47 0.88 29.44
CA SER A 49 9.41 1.06 30.44
C SER A 49 9.25 -0.16 31.33
N ILE A 50 9.22 -1.38 30.75
CA ILE A 50 9.13 -2.65 31.50
C ILE A 50 10.28 -2.76 32.49
N HIS A 51 11.52 -2.51 32.03
CA HIS A 51 12.70 -2.58 32.90
C HIS A 51 12.63 -1.59 34.08
N ARG A 52 11.96 -0.44 33.90
CA ARG A 52 11.76 0.56 34.94
C ARG A 52 10.48 0.35 35.76
N GLY A 53 9.75 -0.75 35.56
CA GLY A 53 8.47 -1.03 36.23
C GLY A 53 7.36 -0.03 35.86
N ARG A 54 7.44 0.58 34.67
CA ARG A 54 6.46 1.57 34.17
C ARG A 54 5.54 0.93 33.12
N SER A 55 4.39 1.56 32.90
CA SER A 55 3.44 1.15 31.86
C SER A 55 4.03 1.24 30.45
N THR A 56 3.65 0.27 29.60
CA THR A 56 3.98 0.19 28.16
C THR A 56 2.95 0.87 27.27
N SER A 57 1.86 1.39 27.83
CA SER A 57 0.72 1.93 27.05
C SER A 57 1.14 2.97 26.02
N GLY A 58 2.05 3.88 26.38
CA GLY A 58 2.54 4.90 25.45
C GLY A 58 3.37 4.32 24.29
N ALA A 59 4.06 3.20 24.48
CA ALA A 59 4.77 2.51 23.40
C ALA A 59 3.81 1.75 22.49
N GLU A 60 2.80 1.09 23.08
CA GLU A 60 1.74 0.38 22.36
C GLU A 60 0.93 1.34 21.48
N SER A 61 0.44 2.46 22.04
CA SER A 61 -0.29 3.47 21.26
C SER A 61 0.54 4.07 20.13
N ARG A 62 1.85 4.21 20.32
CA ARG A 62 2.76 4.67 19.25
C ARG A 62 2.87 3.61 18.15
N MET A 63 3.01 2.34 18.52
CA MET A 63 3.07 1.25 17.54
C MET A 63 1.78 1.16 16.73
N GLU A 64 0.62 1.28 17.38
CA GLU A 64 -0.69 1.30 16.72
C GLU A 64 -0.85 2.51 15.78
N SER A 65 -0.39 3.70 16.20
CA SER A 65 -0.40 4.88 15.34
C SER A 65 0.50 4.71 14.11
N ILE A 66 1.68 4.09 14.28
CA ILE A 66 2.59 3.79 13.16
C ILE A 66 1.94 2.78 12.21
N ASP A 67 1.33 1.72 12.74
CA ASP A 67 0.64 0.71 11.95
C ASP A 67 -0.52 1.29 11.12
N SER A 68 -1.34 2.15 11.74
CA SER A 68 -2.39 2.90 11.07
C SER A 68 -1.84 3.78 9.94
N SER A 69 -0.71 4.46 10.16
CA SER A 69 -0.04 5.28 9.14
C SER A 69 0.47 4.44 7.96
N ILE A 70 1.08 3.29 8.22
CA ILE A 70 1.58 2.36 7.20
C ILE A 70 0.41 1.84 6.35
N THR A 71 -0.65 1.38 7.02
CA THR A 71 -1.87 0.89 6.38
C THR A 71 -2.51 1.97 5.50
N GLY A 72 -2.58 3.22 6.00
CA GLY A 72 -3.06 4.37 5.23
C GLY A 72 -2.24 4.63 3.96
N ARG A 73 -0.90 4.61 4.05
CA ARG A 73 -0.02 4.76 2.88
C ARG A 73 -0.24 3.66 1.85
N LEU A 74 -0.26 2.39 2.28
CA LEU A 74 -0.45 1.25 1.36
C LEU A 74 -1.81 1.27 0.67
N ASN A 75 -2.86 1.68 1.39
CA ASN A 75 -4.18 1.90 0.80
C ASN A 75 -4.17 3.04 -0.23
N ALA A 76 -3.50 4.15 0.05
CA ALA A 76 -3.35 5.24 -0.91
C ALA A 76 -2.61 4.79 -2.18
N GLU A 77 -1.54 4.00 -2.03
CA GLU A 77 -0.82 3.40 -3.17
C GLU A 77 -1.73 2.47 -3.99
N LEU A 78 -2.54 1.63 -3.34
CA LEU A 78 -3.49 0.75 -4.02
C LEU A 78 -4.53 1.53 -4.82
N ILE A 79 -5.12 2.56 -4.21
CA ILE A 79 -6.11 3.42 -4.87
C ILE A 79 -5.48 4.06 -6.11
N ALA A 80 -4.27 4.61 -5.99
CA ALA A 80 -3.57 5.22 -7.11
C ALA A 80 -3.33 4.23 -8.27
N LEU A 81 -2.92 2.99 -7.98
CA LEU A 81 -2.73 1.94 -8.98
C LEU A 81 -4.05 1.54 -9.67
N HIS A 82 -5.14 1.43 -8.90
CA HIS A 82 -6.47 1.14 -9.45
C HIS A 82 -6.96 2.28 -10.36
N THR A 83 -6.76 3.54 -9.97
CA THR A 83 -7.11 4.69 -10.80
C THR A 83 -6.32 4.70 -12.10
N ALA A 84 -5.00 4.47 -12.05
CA ALA A 84 -4.16 4.40 -13.24
C ALA A 84 -4.60 3.28 -14.20
N LYS A 85 -4.95 2.10 -13.67
CA LYS A 85 -5.49 1.00 -14.47
C LYS A 85 -6.80 1.40 -15.17
N GLN A 86 -7.69 2.07 -14.45
CA GLN A 86 -8.98 2.49 -14.99
C GLN A 86 -8.81 3.54 -16.11
N GLN A 87 -7.85 4.45 -15.98
CA GLN A 87 -7.50 5.41 -17.03
C GLN A 87 -7.07 4.70 -18.32
N LEU A 88 -6.15 3.74 -18.24
CA LEU A 88 -5.73 2.96 -19.41
C LEU A 88 -6.87 2.17 -20.08
N ILE A 89 -7.79 1.63 -19.28
CA ILE A 89 -8.96 0.91 -19.81
C ILE A 89 -9.89 1.87 -20.56
N THR A 90 -10.15 3.05 -19.99
CA THR A 90 -11.05 4.05 -20.61
C THR A 90 -10.44 4.64 -21.88
N GLU A 91 -9.13 4.90 -21.92
CA GLU A 91 -8.40 5.32 -23.12
C GLU A 91 -8.46 4.27 -24.23
N ALA A 92 -8.23 2.99 -23.90
CA ALA A 92 -8.33 1.90 -24.86
C ALA A 92 -9.77 1.75 -25.41
N ALA A 93 -10.78 1.93 -24.57
CA ALA A 93 -12.19 1.92 -24.99
C ALA A 93 -12.50 3.08 -25.94
N ARG A 94 -12.03 4.30 -25.64
CA ARG A 94 -12.18 5.47 -26.51
C ARG A 94 -11.51 5.27 -27.87
N ALA A 95 -10.28 4.76 -27.90
CA ALA A 95 -9.58 4.47 -29.16
C ALA A 95 -10.32 3.42 -30.01
N LYS A 96 -10.90 2.40 -29.37
CA LYS A 96 -11.73 1.39 -30.05
C LYS A 96 -13.02 2.00 -30.63
N ALA A 97 -13.68 2.87 -29.87
CA ALA A 97 -14.89 3.57 -30.32
C ALA A 97 -14.59 4.47 -31.53
N ALA A 98 -13.49 5.23 -31.50
CA ALA A 98 -13.04 6.07 -32.61
C ALA A 98 -12.79 5.26 -33.89
N ARG A 99 -12.09 4.11 -33.79
CA ARG A 99 -11.87 3.20 -34.94
C ARG A 99 -13.17 2.61 -35.49
N LYS A 100 -14.17 2.37 -34.64
CA LYS A 100 -15.48 1.87 -35.08
C LYS A 100 -16.27 2.96 -35.80
N ALA A 101 -16.16 4.21 -35.35
CA ALA A 101 -16.83 5.36 -35.97
C ALA A 101 -16.25 5.70 -37.37
N SER A 102 -14.95 5.47 -37.60
CA SER A 102 -14.31 5.73 -38.90
C SER A 102 -14.50 4.62 -39.95
N GLY A 103 -14.99 3.44 -39.55
CA GLY A 103 -15.13 2.24 -40.40
C GLY A 103 -16.58 1.86 -40.70
N TRP A 104 -17.52 2.80 -40.51
CA TRP A 104 -18.92 2.63 -40.87
C TRP A 104 -19.29 3.58 -42.01
N TRP A 105 -18.67 3.31 -43.16
CA TRP A 105 -19.09 3.61 -44.53
C TRP A 105 -18.58 2.46 -45.40
#